data_AF-A0AAD6C372-F1
#
_entry.id   AF-A0AAD6C372-F1
#
_cell.length_a   1.000
_cell.length_b   1.000
_cell.length_c   1.000
_cell.angle_alpha   90.00
_cell.angle_beta   90.00
_cell.angle_gamma   90.00
#
_symmetry.space_group_name_H-M   'P 1'
#
loop_
_entity.id
_entity.type
_entity.pdbx_description
1 polymer ?
#
loop_
_entity_poly.entity_id
_entity_poly.type
_entity_poly.pdbx_seq_one_letter_code
_entity_poly.pdbx_strand_id
1 'polypeptide(L)'
;MLSVRQVYLGSHRKEDLLANGISEAFTIAVYFLLCRELGEPPLFPGNENIWTSFYQKSYAPGIADLAIFAATHEHCANEAFNHNNGDRTFWPKIAAYWGREVSIRSGNIPSPEPKFENMKKDSNSLVLGLDLIEWLKDKQEVWDRIVEKYGGKREAFIWASWDHLNWAMGRAVTTLLSLDKARKFGWTRYDSTYESWVSAFKTMQVAGILPNRRHLDSKE
;
A
#
# COMPACT_ATOMS: atom_id res chain seq x y z
N MET A 1 -27.75 -10.32 -3.23
CA MET A 1 -26.53 -9.92 -3.97
C MET A 1 -25.62 -9.18 -3.00
N LEU A 2 -24.51 -9.80 -2.58
CA LEU A 2 -23.56 -9.15 -1.65
C LEU A 2 -22.81 -8.03 -2.38
N SER A 3 -22.83 -6.83 -1.80
CA SER A 3 -22.15 -5.64 -2.34
C SER A 3 -21.18 -5.08 -1.29
N VAL A 4 -19.96 -5.63 -1.28
CA VAL A 4 -18.83 -4.98 -0.60
C VAL A 4 -18.37 -3.84 -1.50
N ARG A 5 -18.78 -2.61 -1.19
CA ARG A 5 -18.41 -1.42 -1.98
C ARG A 5 -17.00 -0.96 -1.65
N GLN A 6 -16.02 -1.49 -2.38
CA GLN A 6 -14.73 -0.81 -2.54
C GLN A 6 -14.88 0.25 -3.63
N VAL A 7 -14.71 1.52 -3.27
CA VAL A 7 -14.93 2.66 -4.19
C VAL A 7 -13.77 2.74 -5.18
N TYR A 8 -13.97 2.17 -6.37
CA TYR A 8 -13.11 2.36 -7.53
C TYR A 8 -13.72 3.43 -8.44
N LEU A 9 -13.01 4.56 -8.58
CA LEU A 9 -13.30 5.63 -9.54
C LEU A 9 -12.12 5.76 -10.49
N GLY A 10 -12.13 4.98 -11.57
CA GLY A 10 -11.12 4.98 -12.62
C GLY A 10 -11.65 4.27 -13.86
N SER A 11 -11.44 4.86 -15.03
CA SER A 11 -11.87 4.29 -16.33
C SER A 11 -10.78 3.40 -16.91
N HIS A 12 -10.99 2.08 -16.92
CA HIS A 12 -10.05 1.11 -17.48
C HIS A 12 -10.71 0.26 -18.57
N ARG A 13 -9.89 -0.24 -19.50
CA ARG A 13 -10.36 -1.02 -20.66
C ARG A 13 -10.59 -2.48 -20.27
N LYS A 14 -11.36 -3.21 -21.07
CA LYS A 14 -11.70 -4.63 -20.79
C LYS A 14 -10.48 -5.56 -20.70
N GLU A 15 -9.35 -5.15 -21.25
CA GLU A 15 -8.10 -5.92 -21.29
C GLU A 15 -7.34 -5.90 -19.95
N ASP A 16 -7.54 -4.87 -19.13
CA ASP A 16 -6.82 -4.66 -17.86
C ASP A 16 -7.33 -5.56 -16.70
N LEU A 17 -8.35 -6.39 -16.95
CA LEU A 17 -9.09 -7.17 -15.93
C LEU A 17 -8.52 -8.57 -15.66
N LEU A 18 -7.44 -8.97 -16.34
CA LEU A 18 -6.82 -10.28 -16.16
C LEU A 18 -5.79 -10.27 -15.01
N ALA A 19 -6.29 -10.48 -13.80
CA ALA A 19 -5.56 -10.97 -12.63
C ALA A 19 -4.46 -10.07 -11.99
N ASN A 20 -4.54 -8.75 -12.10
CA ASN A 20 -3.78 -7.83 -11.25
C ASN A 20 -4.59 -7.40 -10.01
N GLY A 21 -4.46 -8.14 -8.91
CA GLY A 21 -4.99 -7.71 -7.62
C GLY A 21 -4.34 -6.42 -7.16
N ILE A 22 -5.02 -5.28 -7.31
CA ILE A 22 -4.51 -3.94 -6.96
C ILE A 22 -4.04 -3.95 -5.50
N SER A 23 -2.72 -3.76 -5.31
CA SER A 23 -2.07 -3.95 -4.02
C SER A 23 -1.11 -2.80 -3.74
N GLU A 24 -1.59 -1.87 -2.92
CA GLU A 24 -0.76 -0.78 -2.38
C GLU A 24 0.39 -1.34 -1.52
N ALA A 25 0.13 -2.44 -0.79
CA ALA A 25 1.13 -3.21 -0.04
C ALA A 25 2.30 -3.66 -0.92
N PHE A 26 1.99 -4.25 -2.06
CA PHE A 26 3.01 -4.73 -2.98
C PHE A 26 3.79 -3.58 -3.62
N THR A 27 3.07 -2.60 -4.16
CA THR A 27 3.65 -1.45 -4.87
C THR A 27 4.61 -0.65 -3.99
N ILE A 28 4.22 -0.38 -2.73
CA ILE A 28 5.08 0.31 -1.76
C ILE A 28 6.29 -0.54 -1.38
N ALA A 29 6.17 -1.87 -1.27
CA ALA A 29 7.32 -2.73 -0.98
C ALA A 29 8.38 -2.66 -2.10
N VAL A 30 7.95 -2.66 -3.36
CA VAL A 30 8.85 -2.50 -4.52
C VAL A 30 9.50 -1.12 -4.49
N TYR A 31 8.76 -0.05 -4.20
CA TYR A 31 9.31 1.30 -4.03
C TYR A 31 10.43 1.37 -2.98
N PHE A 32 10.19 0.86 -1.77
CA PHE A 32 11.20 0.86 -0.71
C PHE A 32 12.45 0.05 -1.06
N LEU A 33 12.31 -1.06 -1.80
CA LEU A 33 13.43 -1.87 -2.28
C LEU A 33 14.25 -1.13 -3.33
N LEU A 34 13.60 -0.42 -4.26
CA LEU A 34 14.28 0.45 -5.25
C LEU A 34 15.08 1.56 -4.56
N CYS A 35 14.47 2.30 -3.63
CA CYS A 35 15.18 3.33 -2.86
C CYS A 35 16.38 2.76 -2.10
N ARG A 36 16.23 1.58 -1.46
CA ARG A 36 17.33 0.89 -0.76
C ARG A 36 18.51 0.57 -1.70
N GLU A 37 18.26 0.03 -2.88
CA GLU A 37 19.32 -0.33 -3.84
C GLU A 37 19.99 0.90 -4.47
N LEU A 38 19.26 2.00 -4.62
CA LEU A 38 19.79 3.30 -5.07
C LEU A 38 20.58 4.04 -3.96
N GLY A 39 20.43 3.65 -2.70
CA GLY A 39 20.92 4.42 -1.55
C GLY A 39 20.13 5.71 -1.30
N GLU A 40 18.94 5.84 -1.90
CA GLU A 40 18.08 7.02 -1.79
C GLU A 40 17.16 6.95 -0.56
N PRO A 41 16.87 8.08 0.09
CA PRO A 41 15.85 8.14 1.12
C PRO A 41 14.45 7.94 0.51
N PRO A 42 13.61 7.03 1.05
CA PRO A 42 12.29 6.77 0.49
C PRO A 42 11.30 7.89 0.83
N LEU A 43 11.22 8.89 -0.06
CA LEU A 43 10.34 10.05 0.07
C LEU A 43 8.87 9.63 0.12
N PHE A 44 8.06 10.36 0.89
CA PHE A 44 6.61 10.20 0.85
C PHE A 44 6.04 10.81 -0.45
N PRO A 45 5.37 10.04 -1.32
CA PRO A 45 4.94 10.51 -2.64
C PRO A 45 3.65 11.33 -2.63
N GLY A 46 2.90 11.34 -1.52
CA GLY A 46 1.61 12.02 -1.43
C GLY A 46 1.69 13.49 -1.00
N ASN A 47 0.51 14.11 -0.89
CA ASN A 47 0.34 15.48 -0.40
C ASN A 47 0.10 15.57 1.12
N GLU A 48 0.07 16.81 1.62
CA GLU A 48 -0.19 17.17 3.02
C GLU A 48 -1.47 16.53 3.59
N ASN A 49 -2.55 16.46 2.80
CA ASN A 49 -3.81 15.89 3.25
C ASN A 49 -3.67 14.37 3.48
N ILE A 50 -3.05 13.62 2.57
CA ILE A 50 -2.84 12.18 2.76
C ILE A 50 -1.84 11.89 3.90
N TRP A 51 -0.83 12.75 4.09
CA TRP A 51 0.13 12.64 5.20
C TRP A 51 -0.49 12.84 6.59
N THR A 52 -1.32 13.87 6.75
CA THR A 52 -1.89 14.26 8.04
C THR A 52 -3.17 13.51 8.41
N SER A 53 -3.91 13.00 7.42
CA SER A 53 -5.23 12.41 7.62
C SER A 53 -5.26 10.98 8.18
N PHE A 54 -6.46 10.56 8.56
CA PHE A 54 -6.82 9.18 8.83
C PHE A 54 -7.01 8.40 7.52
N TYR A 55 -5.94 8.18 6.75
CA TYR A 55 -6.01 7.36 5.55
C TYR A 55 -6.17 5.88 5.93
N GLN A 56 -7.43 5.44 5.99
CA GLN A 56 -7.85 4.08 6.34
C GLN A 56 -7.41 3.05 5.30
N LYS A 57 -7.20 1.81 5.75
CA LYS A 57 -6.89 0.64 4.92
C LYS A 57 -7.90 -0.48 5.16
N SER A 58 -7.97 -1.41 4.22
CA SER A 58 -8.73 -2.64 4.33
C SER A 58 -7.84 -3.82 4.02
N TYR A 59 -7.54 -4.62 5.04
CA TYR A 59 -6.73 -5.81 4.93
C TYR A 59 -7.51 -6.95 4.27
N ALA A 60 -6.93 -7.62 3.27
CA ALA A 60 -7.65 -8.61 2.44
C ALA A 60 -8.24 -9.80 3.24
N PRO A 61 -7.53 -10.40 4.22
CA PRO A 61 -8.14 -11.37 5.14
C PRO A 61 -9.31 -10.81 5.96
N GLY A 62 -9.26 -9.55 6.41
CA GLY A 62 -10.39 -8.93 7.10
C GLY A 62 -11.63 -8.76 6.21
N ILE A 63 -11.43 -8.39 4.94
CA ILE A 63 -12.51 -8.35 3.93
C ILE A 63 -13.09 -9.75 3.70
N ALA A 64 -12.23 -10.76 3.56
CA ALA A 64 -12.64 -12.14 3.35
C ALA A 64 -13.46 -12.69 4.54
N ASP A 65 -12.99 -12.48 5.77
CA ASP A 65 -13.71 -12.87 6.98
C ASP A 65 -15.04 -12.12 7.12
N LEU A 66 -15.12 -10.84 6.75
CA LEU A 66 -16.38 -10.08 6.77
C LEU A 66 -17.37 -10.61 5.71
N ALA A 67 -16.87 -11.02 4.54
CA ALA A 67 -17.68 -11.66 3.50
C ALA A 67 -18.20 -13.03 3.95
N ILE A 68 -17.37 -13.84 4.62
CA ILE A 68 -17.77 -15.11 5.23
C ILE A 68 -18.82 -14.85 6.32
N PHE A 69 -18.59 -13.90 7.22
CA PHE A 69 -19.53 -13.51 8.27
C PHE A 69 -20.90 -13.14 7.69
N ALA A 70 -20.93 -12.23 6.71
CA ALA A 70 -22.17 -11.79 6.07
C ALA A 70 -22.88 -12.89 5.26
N ALA A 71 -22.15 -13.91 4.78
CA ALA A 71 -22.71 -15.04 4.04
C ALA A 71 -23.17 -16.22 4.93
N THR A 72 -22.69 -16.30 6.17
CA THR A 72 -22.94 -17.43 7.09
C THR A 72 -23.93 -17.14 8.22
N HIS A 73 -24.33 -15.88 8.39
CA HIS A 73 -25.26 -15.45 9.44
C HIS A 73 -26.57 -14.96 8.81
N GLU A 74 -27.70 -15.61 9.12
CA GLU A 74 -29.01 -15.28 8.52
C GLU A 74 -29.43 -13.83 8.76
N HIS A 75 -29.13 -13.28 9.94
CA HIS A 75 -29.43 -11.87 10.26
C HIS A 75 -28.60 -10.86 9.48
N CYS A 76 -27.59 -11.28 8.72
CA CYS A 76 -26.83 -10.43 7.78
C CYS A 76 -27.37 -10.50 6.34
N ALA A 77 -28.43 -11.27 6.07
CA ALA A 77 -29.00 -11.41 4.74
C ALA A 77 -29.50 -10.07 4.17
N ASN A 78 -29.23 -9.85 2.87
CA ASN A 78 -29.57 -8.63 2.13
C ASN A 78 -28.93 -7.32 2.62
N GLU A 79 -27.93 -7.39 3.51
CA GLU A 79 -27.25 -6.21 4.02
C GLU A 79 -25.94 -5.89 3.27
N ALA A 80 -25.65 -4.59 3.14
CA ALA A 80 -24.34 -4.09 2.73
C ALA A 80 -23.54 -3.60 3.94
N PHE A 81 -22.28 -4.02 4.05
CA PHE A 81 -21.34 -3.64 5.10
C PHE A 81 -20.08 -3.00 4.51
N ASN A 82 -19.53 -2.01 5.21
CA ASN A 82 -18.21 -1.46 4.91
C ASN A 82 -17.13 -2.32 5.58
N HIS A 83 -15.91 -2.28 5.03
CA HIS A 83 -14.71 -2.77 5.71
C HIS A 83 -13.66 -1.65 5.80
N ASN A 84 -12.96 -1.59 6.93
CA ASN A 84 -11.65 -0.99 7.13
C ASN A 84 -11.03 -1.58 8.41
N ASN A 85 -9.75 -1.31 8.62
CA ASN A 85 -8.96 -1.82 9.73
C ASN A 85 -9.29 -1.15 11.08
N GLY A 86 -9.87 0.05 11.07
CA GLY A 86 -10.26 0.80 12.28
C GLY A 86 -9.16 1.70 12.86
N ASP A 87 -7.95 1.72 12.29
CA ASP A 87 -6.85 2.62 12.66
C ASP A 87 -6.28 3.39 11.44
N ARG A 88 -5.23 4.20 11.65
CA ARG A 88 -4.59 5.02 10.61
C ARG A 88 -3.27 4.41 10.12
N THR A 89 -2.94 4.69 8.87
CA THR A 89 -1.62 4.40 8.30
C THR A 89 -0.55 5.36 8.87
N PHE A 90 0.68 4.88 9.01
CA PHE A 90 1.85 5.69 9.39
C PHE A 90 3.02 5.39 8.45
N TRP A 91 3.27 6.27 7.47
CA TRP A 91 4.41 6.13 6.56
C TRP A 91 5.75 5.97 7.28
N PRO A 92 6.09 6.73 8.35
CA PRO A 92 7.35 6.54 9.08
C PRO A 92 7.53 5.14 9.67
N LYS A 93 6.45 4.46 10.08
CA LYS A 93 6.53 3.08 10.59
C LYS A 93 6.80 2.06 9.47
N ILE A 94 6.21 2.28 8.29
CA ILE A 94 6.46 1.45 7.10
C ILE A 94 7.89 1.69 6.58
N ALA A 95 8.32 2.95 6.53
CA ALA A 95 9.68 3.32 6.18
C ALA A 95 10.71 2.72 7.15
N ALA A 96 10.45 2.76 8.46
CA ALA A 96 11.31 2.11 9.46
C ALA A 96 11.35 0.58 9.33
N TYR A 97 10.33 -0.09 8.77
CA TYR A 97 10.38 -1.54 8.52
C TYR A 97 11.38 -1.89 7.42
N TRP A 98 11.39 -1.12 6.33
CA TRP A 98 12.30 -1.33 5.20
C TRP A 98 13.70 -0.73 5.42
N GLY A 99 13.76 0.42 6.09
CA GLY A 99 14.95 1.27 6.22
C GLY A 99 15.87 1.00 7.42
N ARG A 100 15.69 -0.09 8.19
CA ARG A 100 16.55 -0.40 9.36
C ARG A 100 18.06 -0.44 9.02
N GLU A 101 18.45 -0.82 7.81
CA GLU A 101 19.86 -0.75 7.35
C GLU A 101 20.24 0.60 6.73
N VAL A 102 19.31 1.26 6.02
CA VAL A 102 19.55 2.62 5.47
C VAL A 102 19.95 3.57 6.59
N SER A 103 19.25 3.52 7.74
CA SER A 103 19.60 4.30 8.93
C SER A 103 20.98 3.99 9.54
N ILE A 104 21.53 2.80 9.30
CA ILE A 104 22.86 2.40 9.79
C ILE A 104 23.95 2.98 8.88
N ARG A 105 23.72 2.99 7.55
CA ARG A 105 24.69 3.52 6.57
C ARG A 105 24.70 5.05 6.46
N SER A 106 23.57 5.74 6.67
CA SER A 106 23.46 7.19 6.42
C SER A 106 23.35 8.09 7.67
N GLY A 107 23.35 7.53 8.88
CA GLY A 107 23.40 8.29 10.13
C GLY A 107 22.09 8.99 10.57
N ASN A 108 21.12 9.17 9.66
CA ASN A 108 19.66 9.40 9.84
C ASN A 108 19.00 9.65 8.46
N ILE A 109 17.68 9.58 8.21
CA ILE A 109 16.46 9.22 8.95
C ILE A 109 15.73 8.14 8.10
N PRO A 110 14.91 7.19 8.65
CA PRO A 110 14.23 6.18 7.81
C PRO A 110 13.35 6.72 6.66
N SER A 111 12.89 7.97 6.77
CA SER A 111 12.30 8.80 5.70
C SER A 111 12.45 10.25 6.17
N PRO A 112 12.87 11.21 5.33
CA PRO A 112 12.79 12.62 5.68
C PRO A 112 11.32 13.04 5.85
N GLU A 113 11.10 14.12 6.60
CA GLU A 113 9.77 14.74 6.64
C GLU A 113 9.48 15.39 5.27
N PRO A 114 8.30 15.13 4.67
CA PRO A 114 7.93 15.70 3.39
C PRO A 114 7.70 17.22 3.49
N LYS A 115 8.20 17.96 2.50
CA LYS A 115 7.90 19.37 2.32
C LYS A 115 6.76 19.52 1.31
N PHE A 116 5.70 20.22 1.70
CA PHE A 116 4.50 20.42 0.87
C PHE A 116 4.43 21.83 0.23
N GLU A 117 5.57 22.49 0.14
CA GLU A 117 5.71 23.84 -0.42
C GLU A 117 5.21 23.89 -1.89
N ASN A 118 4.52 24.97 -2.26
CA ASN A 118 4.00 25.23 -3.61
C ASN A 118 2.95 24.23 -4.16
N MET A 119 2.44 23.29 -3.35
CA MET A 119 1.34 22.42 -3.76
C MET A 119 0.04 23.21 -3.98
N LYS A 120 -0.43 23.27 -5.23
CA LYS A 120 -1.72 23.88 -5.57
C LYS A 120 -2.86 23.08 -4.92
N LYS A 121 -3.55 23.69 -3.95
CA LYS A 121 -4.73 23.13 -3.28
C LYS A 121 -5.99 23.23 -4.16
N ASP A 122 -5.99 22.54 -5.30
CA ASP A 122 -7.18 22.27 -6.09
C ASP A 122 -7.80 20.95 -5.62
N SER A 123 -9.08 20.95 -5.27
CA SER A 123 -9.80 19.75 -4.85
C SER A 123 -10.10 18.78 -6.00
N ASN A 124 -10.00 19.25 -7.24
CA ASN A 124 -10.40 18.51 -8.44
C ASN A 124 -9.20 17.88 -9.20
N SER A 125 -7.97 18.18 -8.77
CA SER A 125 -6.74 17.67 -9.39
C SER A 125 -5.97 16.74 -8.44
N LEU A 126 -5.15 15.84 -9.00
CA LEU A 126 -4.18 15.08 -8.22
C LEU A 126 -2.98 15.98 -7.87
N VAL A 127 -2.58 15.94 -6.60
CA VAL A 127 -1.45 16.70 -6.04
C VAL A 127 -0.47 15.72 -5.43
N LEU A 128 0.68 15.54 -6.05
CA LEU A 128 1.73 14.59 -5.66
C LEU A 128 2.95 15.31 -5.10
N GLY A 129 3.58 14.71 -4.07
CA GLY A 129 4.91 15.09 -3.60
C GLY A 129 6.04 14.46 -4.44
N LEU A 130 5.78 13.29 -5.02
CA LEU A 130 6.61 12.64 -6.03
C LEU A 130 5.70 11.94 -7.02
N ASP A 131 5.87 12.21 -8.32
CA ASP A 131 5.25 11.39 -9.36
C ASP A 131 6.05 10.10 -9.54
N LEU A 132 5.50 8.99 -9.07
CA LEU A 132 6.16 7.69 -9.17
C LEU A 132 6.25 7.21 -10.62
N ILE A 133 5.26 7.47 -11.47
CA ILE A 133 5.26 7.03 -12.88
C ILE A 133 6.42 7.69 -13.64
N GLU A 134 6.68 8.97 -13.39
CA GLU A 134 7.85 9.66 -13.93
C GLU A 134 9.16 9.14 -13.31
N TRP A 135 9.21 8.95 -11.99
CA TRP A 135 10.40 8.45 -11.27
C TRP A 135 10.81 7.01 -11.64
N LEU A 136 9.88 6.19 -12.13
CA LEU A 136 10.10 4.77 -12.47
C LEU A 136 10.69 4.50 -13.86
N LYS A 137 10.72 5.49 -14.76
CA LYS A 137 11.05 5.29 -16.20
C LYS A 137 12.40 4.61 -16.45
N ASP A 138 13.35 4.81 -15.56
CA ASP A 138 14.72 4.28 -15.56
C ASP A 138 14.96 3.20 -14.48
N LYS A 139 13.92 2.75 -13.77
CA LYS A 139 14.05 1.90 -12.56
C LYS A 139 13.89 0.40 -12.82
N GLN A 140 13.52 -0.02 -14.03
CA GLN A 140 13.47 -1.44 -14.42
C GLN A 140 14.83 -2.13 -14.19
N GLU A 141 15.92 -1.55 -14.70
CA GLU A 141 17.28 -2.11 -14.53
C GLU A 141 17.71 -2.18 -13.05
N VAL A 142 17.19 -1.29 -12.21
CA VAL A 142 17.43 -1.31 -10.76
C VAL A 142 16.72 -2.51 -10.13
N TRP A 143 15.46 -2.76 -10.50
CA TRP A 143 14.73 -3.95 -10.05
C TRP A 143 15.40 -5.25 -10.48
N ASP A 144 15.89 -5.31 -11.72
CA ASP A 144 16.60 -6.47 -12.25
C ASP A 144 17.85 -6.81 -11.41
N ARG A 145 18.64 -5.81 -11.00
CA ARG A 145 19.76 -6.01 -10.07
C ARG A 145 19.33 -6.50 -8.68
N ILE A 146 18.22 -5.98 -8.14
CA ILE A 146 17.67 -6.43 -6.85
C ILE A 146 17.31 -7.92 -6.91
N VAL A 147 16.61 -8.34 -7.96
CA VAL A 147 16.23 -9.75 -8.15
C VAL A 147 17.45 -10.64 -8.33
N GLU A 148 18.45 -10.18 -9.07
CA GLU A 148 19.70 -10.92 -9.31
C GLU A 148 20.55 -11.06 -8.04
N LYS A 149 20.60 -10.01 -7.20
CA LYS A 149 21.36 -10.02 -5.93
C LYS A 149 20.63 -10.78 -4.82
N TYR A 150 19.34 -10.58 -4.61
CA TYR A 150 18.60 -11.06 -3.43
C TYR A 150 17.46 -12.06 -3.71
N GLY A 151 17.18 -12.35 -4.98
CA GLY A 151 16.05 -13.19 -5.41
C GLY A 151 14.71 -12.43 -5.46
N GLY A 152 13.68 -13.09 -5.96
CA GLY A 152 12.36 -12.50 -6.22
C GLY A 152 11.92 -12.78 -7.67
N LYS A 153 10.90 -12.08 -8.15
CA LYS A 153 10.43 -12.17 -9.54
C LYS A 153 10.74 -10.89 -10.31
N ARG A 154 11.26 -11.00 -11.55
CA ARG A 154 11.51 -9.82 -12.41
C ARG A 154 10.20 -9.13 -12.78
N GLU A 155 9.16 -9.92 -12.97
CA GLU A 155 7.79 -9.49 -13.26
C GLU A 155 7.14 -8.68 -12.11
N ALA A 156 7.71 -8.72 -10.90
CA ALA A 156 7.18 -7.98 -9.77
C ALA A 156 7.12 -6.45 -10.00
N PHE A 157 8.04 -5.90 -10.80
CA PHE A 157 8.05 -4.48 -11.16
C PHE A 157 6.84 -4.09 -12.04
N ILE A 158 6.44 -4.96 -12.98
CA ILE A 158 5.30 -4.72 -13.88
C ILE A 158 3.94 -5.07 -13.24
N TRP A 159 3.93 -5.95 -12.23
CA TRP A 159 2.72 -6.27 -11.47
C TRP A 159 2.35 -5.21 -10.43
N ALA A 160 3.29 -4.31 -10.09
CA ALA A 160 3.06 -3.26 -9.11
C ALA A 160 2.10 -2.20 -9.67
N SER A 161 1.07 -1.86 -8.89
CA SER A 161 -0.02 -0.98 -9.32
C SER A 161 0.35 0.49 -9.14
N TRP A 162 1.34 0.95 -9.90
CA TRP A 162 1.94 2.28 -9.78
C TRP A 162 0.96 3.42 -10.00
N ASP A 163 0.12 3.36 -11.04
CA ASP A 163 -0.92 4.35 -11.31
C ASP A 163 -1.90 4.48 -10.15
N HIS A 164 -2.26 3.34 -9.54
CA HIS A 164 -3.13 3.32 -8.37
C HIS A 164 -2.47 3.94 -7.14
N LEU A 165 -1.17 3.73 -6.93
CA LEU A 165 -0.44 4.35 -5.83
C LEU A 165 -0.31 5.87 -6.04
N ASN A 166 0.02 6.33 -7.25
CA ASN A 166 0.00 7.75 -7.62
C ASN A 166 -1.40 8.34 -7.37
N TRP A 167 -2.46 7.75 -7.91
CA TRP A 167 -3.83 8.21 -7.66
C TRP A 167 -4.14 8.25 -6.15
N ALA A 168 -3.82 7.18 -5.41
CA ALA A 168 -4.11 7.06 -3.99
C ALA A 168 -3.42 8.12 -3.12
N MET A 169 -2.19 8.46 -3.46
CA MET A 169 -1.36 9.45 -2.76
C MET A 169 -1.63 10.88 -3.23
N GLY A 170 -2.16 11.02 -4.46
CA GLY A 170 -2.45 12.30 -5.11
C GLY A 170 -3.82 12.90 -4.79
N ARG A 171 -4.80 12.13 -4.29
CA ARG A 171 -6.16 12.65 -4.03
C ARG A 171 -6.13 13.83 -3.05
N ALA A 172 -6.95 14.85 -3.35
CA ALA A 172 -7.18 15.98 -2.46
C ALA A 172 -8.07 15.64 -1.25
N VAL A 173 -8.92 14.61 -1.36
CA VAL A 173 -9.88 14.20 -0.32
C VAL A 173 -9.58 12.81 0.24
N THR A 174 -9.99 12.59 1.49
CA THR A 174 -9.83 11.31 2.21
C THR A 174 -11.19 10.68 2.44
N THR A 175 -11.26 9.36 2.35
CA THR A 175 -12.51 8.61 2.54
C THR A 175 -12.50 7.98 3.92
N LEU A 176 -13.48 8.35 4.75
CA LEU A 176 -13.73 7.74 6.05
C LEU A 176 -14.95 6.83 5.96
N LEU A 177 -14.77 5.56 6.34
CA LEU A 177 -15.82 4.54 6.37
C LEU A 177 -16.11 4.15 7.82
N SER A 178 -17.40 4.12 8.20
CA SER A 178 -17.83 3.58 9.49
C SER A 178 -18.07 2.06 9.40
N LEU A 179 -17.64 1.34 10.45
CA LEU A 179 -17.93 -0.07 10.69
C LEU A 179 -19.19 -0.29 11.56
N ASP A 180 -19.85 0.76 12.05
CA ASP A 180 -20.85 0.66 13.13
C ASP A 180 -21.99 -0.31 12.78
N LYS A 181 -22.38 -0.37 11.51
CA LYS A 181 -23.39 -1.33 11.04
C LYS A 181 -22.91 -2.76 11.19
N ALA A 182 -21.69 -3.10 10.77
CA ALA A 182 -21.13 -4.43 10.98
C ALA A 182 -21.02 -4.75 12.47
N ARG A 183 -20.54 -3.80 13.29
CA ARG A 183 -20.45 -3.95 14.76
C ARG A 183 -21.82 -4.24 15.40
N LYS A 184 -22.88 -3.51 15.02
CA LYS A 184 -24.26 -3.73 15.48
C LYS A 184 -24.81 -5.11 15.11
N PHE A 185 -24.30 -5.73 14.05
CA PHE A 185 -24.68 -7.07 13.61
C PHE A 185 -23.81 -8.17 14.26
N GLY A 186 -22.83 -7.82 15.10
CA GLY A 186 -21.99 -8.78 15.83
C GLY A 186 -20.56 -8.96 15.27
N TRP A 187 -20.15 -8.18 14.27
CA TRP A 187 -18.77 -8.23 13.77
C TRP A 187 -17.77 -7.73 14.82
N THR A 188 -16.83 -8.58 15.26
CA THR A 188 -15.86 -8.26 16.33
C THR A 188 -14.40 -8.18 15.89
N ARG A 189 -14.03 -8.70 14.70
CA ARG A 189 -12.63 -8.67 14.19
C ARG A 189 -12.09 -7.24 14.14
N TYR A 190 -10.82 -7.07 14.51
CA TYR A 190 -10.04 -5.85 14.38
C TYR A 190 -8.69 -6.21 13.78
N ASP A 191 -8.16 -5.35 12.92
CA ASP A 191 -6.89 -5.55 12.22
C ASP A 191 -6.04 -4.29 12.43
N SER A 192 -4.86 -4.38 13.07
CA SER A 192 -3.96 -3.22 13.04
C SER A 192 -3.45 -3.01 11.62
N THR A 193 -3.55 -1.79 11.11
CA THR A 193 -3.02 -1.45 9.78
C THR A 193 -1.54 -1.76 9.69
N TYR A 194 -0.72 -1.38 10.69
CA TYR A 194 0.72 -1.64 10.64
C TYR A 194 1.05 -3.14 10.55
N GLU A 195 0.38 -3.97 11.36
CA GLU A 195 0.58 -5.42 11.34
C GLU A 195 0.08 -6.05 10.03
N SER A 196 -1.02 -5.53 9.47
CA SER A 196 -1.54 -5.90 8.15
C SER A 196 -0.52 -5.64 7.04
N TRP A 197 0.14 -4.47 7.03
CA TRP A 197 1.22 -4.14 6.10
C TRP A 197 2.40 -5.12 6.24
N VAL A 198 2.89 -5.32 7.48
CA VAL A 198 4.00 -6.25 7.76
C VAL A 198 3.66 -7.69 7.37
N SER A 199 2.43 -8.12 7.61
CA SER A 199 1.95 -9.45 7.21
C SER A 199 1.91 -9.58 5.68
N ALA A 200 1.38 -8.58 4.96
CA ALA A 200 1.35 -8.59 3.51
C ALA A 200 2.77 -8.67 2.91
N PHE A 201 3.71 -7.84 3.42
CA PHE A 201 5.12 -7.90 3.02
C PHE A 201 5.70 -9.31 3.20
N LYS A 202 5.58 -9.88 4.41
CA LYS A 202 6.06 -11.23 4.72
C LYS A 202 5.45 -12.29 3.81
N THR A 203 4.14 -12.24 3.53
CA THR A 203 3.47 -13.18 2.63
C THR A 203 4.07 -13.15 1.22
N MET A 204 4.34 -11.97 0.68
CA MET A 204 4.94 -11.82 -0.66
C MET A 204 6.42 -12.25 -0.70
N GLN A 205 7.15 -12.10 0.41
CA GLN A 205 8.53 -12.60 0.56
C GLN A 205 8.58 -14.13 0.71
N VAL A 206 7.63 -14.74 1.45
CA VAL A 206 7.51 -16.19 1.59
C VAL A 206 7.08 -16.83 0.27
N ALA A 207 6.20 -16.18 -0.49
CA ALA A 207 5.80 -16.60 -1.84
C ALA A 207 6.89 -16.41 -2.92
N GLY A 208 8.07 -15.88 -2.56
CA GLY A 208 9.18 -15.64 -3.50
C GLY A 208 8.89 -14.57 -4.55
N ILE A 209 7.85 -13.74 -4.37
CA ILE A 209 7.52 -12.62 -5.28
C ILE A 209 8.50 -11.47 -5.01
N LEU A 210 8.70 -11.14 -3.73
CA LEU A 210 9.67 -10.15 -3.26
C LEU A 210 10.94 -10.83 -2.71
N PRO A 211 12.09 -10.14 -2.70
CA PRO A 211 13.31 -10.59 -2.03
C PRO A 211 13.08 -11.03 -0.58
N ASN A 212 13.61 -12.20 -0.21
CA ASN A 212 13.50 -12.69 1.17
C ASN A 212 14.31 -11.79 2.11
N ARG A 213 13.75 -11.47 3.28
CA ARG A 213 14.41 -10.63 4.29
C ARG A 213 15.81 -11.12 4.65
N ARG A 214 16.01 -12.44 4.80
CA ARG A 214 17.33 -13.03 5.09
C ARG A 214 18.35 -12.77 3.98
N HIS A 215 17.93 -12.71 2.71
CA HIS A 215 18.84 -12.44 1.60
C HIS A 215 19.27 -10.98 1.60
N LEU A 216 18.33 -10.06 1.83
CA LEU A 216 18.59 -8.62 2.00
C LEU A 216 19.62 -8.40 3.11
N ASP A 217 19.39 -8.99 4.30
CA ASP A 217 20.26 -8.84 5.47
C ASP A 217 21.63 -9.56 5.34
N SER A 218 21.87 -10.37 4.28
CA SER A 218 23.06 -11.26 4.17
C SER A 218 24.09 -10.86 3.11
N LYS A 219 23.79 -9.86 2.27
CA LYS A 219 24.65 -9.41 1.15
C LYS A 219 24.91 -7.90 1.19
N GLU A 220 24.97 -7.36 2.40
CA GLU A 220 25.39 -5.99 2.73
C GLU A 220 26.90 -5.89 2.93
#